data_AF-A0A2E7CGZ3-F1
#
_entry.id   AF-A0A2E7CGZ3-F1
#
_cell.length_a   1.000
_cell.length_b   1.000
_cell.length_c   1.000
_cell.angle_alpha   90.00
_cell.angle_beta   90.00
_cell.angle_gamma   90.00
#
_symmetry.space_group_name_H-M   'P 1'
#
loop_
_entity.id
_entity.type
_entity.pdbx_description
1 polymer ?
#
loop_
_entity_poly.entity_id
_entity_poly.type
_entity_poly.pdbx_seq_one_letter_code
_entity_poly.pdbx_strand_id
1 'polypeptide(L)'
;MNNFMIALFILTSCNSENPPPQKTQILTSTKHAAAKKSDFDNYAFHCCSEKTLNSALNSYLKLVQAMGDDDEQKSLASFSDLSTSIEQLQIPEKDNLISEFSKINSDSLTSLRDSFSLFSSAFIKVVQLQKANDLQTETTSKEPKPSTKQLKKISVAFCPMAPGRWLQTSNIIHNPYFGSEMLTCGVFEQ
;
A
#
# COMPACT_ATOMS: atom_id res chain seq x y z
N MET A 1 -3.45 21.67 -92.20
CA MET A 1 -3.26 20.24 -92.49
C MET A 1 -2.76 19.56 -91.23
N ASN A 2 -3.54 18.61 -90.72
CA ASN A 2 -3.13 17.41 -89.97
C ASN A 2 -1.93 17.48 -89.02
N ASN A 3 -2.12 17.25 -87.72
CA ASN A 3 -2.28 15.89 -87.20
C ASN A 3 -2.64 15.89 -85.70
N PHE A 4 -3.69 15.15 -85.39
CA PHE A 4 -4.18 14.81 -84.07
C PHE A 4 -3.35 13.60 -83.59
N MET A 5 -2.50 13.77 -82.56
CA MET A 5 -1.74 12.68 -81.95
C MET A 5 -2.43 12.29 -80.64
N ILE A 6 -3.12 11.15 -80.69
CA ILE A 6 -3.79 10.50 -79.56
C ILE A 6 -2.72 9.87 -78.68
N ALA A 7 -2.57 10.37 -77.44
CA ALA A 7 -1.75 9.74 -76.42
C ALA A 7 -2.59 8.67 -75.68
N LEU A 8 -2.18 7.43 -75.84
CA LEU A 8 -2.75 6.23 -75.22
C LEU A 8 -2.26 6.15 -73.76
N PHE A 9 -3.10 6.51 -72.78
CA PHE A 9 -2.80 6.30 -71.36
C PHE A 9 -3.04 4.83 -71.00
N ILE A 10 -1.95 4.11 -70.70
CA ILE A 10 -1.97 2.76 -70.17
C ILE A 10 -2.39 2.84 -68.69
N LEU A 11 -3.57 2.33 -68.36
CA LEU A 11 -4.02 2.13 -66.99
C LEU A 11 -3.28 0.92 -66.40
N THR A 12 -2.21 1.17 -65.65
CA THR A 12 -1.61 0.16 -64.77
C THR A 12 -2.51 -0.04 -63.55
N SER A 13 -3.20 -1.18 -63.54
CA SER A 13 -3.90 -1.72 -62.37
C SER A 13 -2.90 -2.00 -61.25
N CYS A 14 -2.89 -1.19 -60.19
CA CYS A 14 -2.25 -1.56 -58.93
C CYS A 14 -3.17 -2.55 -58.20
N ASN A 15 -2.81 -3.83 -58.30
CA ASN A 15 -3.36 -4.89 -57.46
C ASN A 15 -2.92 -4.64 -56.00
N SER A 16 -3.80 -4.08 -55.18
CA SER A 16 -3.55 -3.88 -53.75
C SER A 16 -3.61 -5.23 -53.02
N GLU A 17 -2.49 -5.92 -52.93
CA GLU A 17 -2.33 -7.00 -51.96
C GLU A 17 -2.29 -6.38 -50.56
N ASN A 18 -3.30 -6.70 -49.74
CA ASN A 18 -3.33 -6.31 -48.34
C ASN A 18 -2.10 -6.90 -47.62
N PRO A 19 -1.36 -6.12 -46.81
CA PRO A 19 -0.28 -6.65 -46.02
C PRO A 19 -0.84 -7.71 -45.05
N PRO A 20 -0.10 -8.81 -44.81
CA PRO A 20 -0.55 -9.87 -43.92
C PRO A 20 -0.83 -9.31 -42.52
N PRO A 21 -1.84 -9.85 -41.80
CA PRO A 21 -2.21 -9.36 -40.49
C PRO A 21 -0.99 -9.40 -39.56
N GLN A 22 -0.62 -8.22 -39.02
CA GLN A 22 0.41 -8.12 -38.00
C GLN A 22 0.00 -9.02 -36.84
N LYS A 23 0.82 -10.05 -36.55
CA LYS A 23 0.66 -10.87 -35.35
C LYS A 23 0.59 -9.92 -34.16
N THR A 24 -0.54 -9.91 -33.47
CA THR A 24 -0.68 -9.28 -32.16
C THR A 24 0.44 -9.81 -31.27
N GLN A 25 1.48 -8.99 -31.05
CA GLN A 25 2.47 -9.31 -30.04
C GLN A 25 1.73 -9.18 -28.71
N ILE A 26 1.44 -10.31 -28.08
CA ILE A 26 1.00 -10.35 -26.70
C ILE A 26 2.19 -9.82 -25.90
N LEU A 27 2.13 -8.54 -25.51
CA LEU A 27 2.98 -8.00 -24.48
C LEU A 27 2.65 -8.77 -23.20
N THR A 28 3.40 -9.85 -22.94
CA THR A 28 3.46 -10.43 -21.61
C THR A 28 4.13 -9.39 -20.72
N SER A 29 3.31 -8.51 -20.16
CA SER A 29 3.74 -7.62 -19.07
C SER A 29 4.37 -8.50 -18.00
N THR A 30 5.59 -8.17 -17.61
CA THR A 30 6.31 -8.83 -16.53
C THR A 30 5.40 -8.80 -15.30
N LYS A 31 4.99 -9.98 -14.82
CA LYS A 31 4.20 -10.10 -13.59
C LYS A 31 4.88 -9.27 -12.51
N HIS A 32 4.13 -8.38 -11.86
CA HIS A 32 4.65 -7.59 -10.74
C HIS A 32 5.30 -8.53 -9.70
N ALA A 33 6.40 -8.07 -9.10
CA ALA A 33 7.10 -8.86 -8.09
C ALA A 33 6.12 -9.25 -6.98
N ALA A 34 6.01 -10.55 -6.70
CA ALA A 34 5.18 -11.06 -5.61
C ALA A 34 5.97 -11.01 -4.31
N ALA A 35 5.30 -10.68 -3.20
CA ALA A 35 5.89 -10.75 -1.89
C ALA A 35 6.42 -12.16 -1.57
N LYS A 36 7.60 -12.21 -0.94
CA LYS A 36 8.19 -13.44 -0.44
C LYS A 36 8.17 -13.44 1.08
N LYS A 37 7.98 -14.61 1.67
CA LYS A 37 8.09 -14.80 3.13
C LYS A 37 9.46 -14.33 3.66
N SER A 38 10.53 -14.56 2.91
CA SER A 38 11.88 -14.11 3.27
C SER A 38 11.96 -12.59 3.43
N ASP A 39 11.24 -11.84 2.61
CA ASP A 39 11.28 -10.38 2.63
C ASP A 39 10.60 -9.87 3.91
N PHE A 40 9.46 -10.46 4.29
CA PHE A 40 8.86 -10.21 5.60
C PHE A 40 9.83 -10.53 6.74
N ASP A 41 10.46 -11.70 6.72
CA ASP A 41 11.34 -12.11 7.81
C ASP A 41 12.58 -11.21 7.95
N ASN A 42 13.10 -10.69 6.83
CA ASN A 42 14.27 -9.82 6.79
C ASN A 42 13.93 -8.37 7.17
N TYR A 43 12.73 -7.88 6.83
CA TYR A 43 12.38 -6.47 6.97
C TYR A 43 11.48 -6.18 8.16
N ALA A 44 10.85 -7.21 8.73
CA ALA A 44 10.02 -7.04 9.90
C ALA A 44 10.84 -6.58 11.12
N PHE A 45 10.20 -5.78 11.95
CA PHE A 45 10.76 -5.24 13.18
C PHE A 45 9.74 -5.36 14.33
N HIS A 46 10.22 -5.18 15.55
CA HIS A 46 9.39 -5.23 16.74
C HIS A 46 8.94 -3.80 17.12
N CYS A 47 7.64 -3.61 17.31
CA CYS A 47 7.07 -2.39 17.86
C CYS A 47 5.70 -2.69 18.49
N CYS A 48 5.20 -1.92 19.46
CA CYS A 48 5.80 -0.77 20.11
C CYS A 48 5.76 -0.96 21.64
N SER A 49 6.79 -0.51 22.34
CA SER A 49 6.88 -0.64 23.80
C SER A 49 5.93 0.33 24.53
N GLU A 50 5.69 1.50 23.94
CA GLU A 50 4.75 2.49 24.45
C GLU A 50 3.31 1.97 24.34
N LYS A 51 2.59 1.98 25.45
CA LYS A 51 1.31 1.28 25.65
C LYS A 51 0.17 1.87 24.82
N THR A 52 0.08 3.20 24.74
CA THR A 52 -1.00 3.90 24.02
C THR A 52 -0.83 3.72 22.50
N LEU A 53 0.40 3.76 22.00
CA LEU A 53 0.75 3.46 20.63
C LEU A 53 0.59 1.99 20.29
N ASN A 54 0.89 1.06 21.21
CA ASN A 54 0.57 -0.37 20.99
C ASN A 54 -0.94 -0.57 20.80
N SER A 55 -1.76 0.14 21.58
CA SER A 55 -3.22 0.13 21.45
C SER A 55 -3.67 0.72 20.11
N ALA A 56 -3.15 1.88 19.71
CA ALA A 56 -3.44 2.47 18.40
C ALA A 56 -2.99 1.57 17.23
N LEU A 57 -1.82 0.92 17.35
CA LEU A 57 -1.32 -0.05 16.36
C LEU A 57 -2.27 -1.24 16.21
N ASN A 58 -2.89 -1.72 17.31
CA ASN A 58 -3.91 -2.76 17.22
C ASN A 58 -5.13 -2.32 16.42
N SER A 59 -5.64 -1.11 16.69
CA SER A 59 -6.77 -0.54 15.94
C SER A 59 -6.42 -0.34 14.46
N TYR A 60 -5.21 0.14 14.17
CA TYR A 60 -4.68 0.28 12.81
C TYR A 60 -4.63 -1.06 12.07
N LEU A 61 -4.10 -2.11 12.70
CA LEU A 61 -4.01 -3.43 12.09
C LEU A 61 -5.39 -4.05 11.82
N LYS A 62 -6.37 -3.81 12.70
CA LYS A 62 -7.78 -4.21 12.48
C LYS A 62 -8.39 -3.48 11.29
N LEU A 63 -8.13 -2.18 11.16
CA LEU A 63 -8.58 -1.38 10.02
C LEU A 63 -8.00 -1.91 8.71
N VAL A 64 -6.67 -2.13 8.65
CA VAL A 64 -6.01 -2.70 7.46
C VAL A 64 -6.61 -4.04 7.08
N GLN A 65 -6.84 -4.92 8.06
CA GLN A 65 -7.45 -6.22 7.82
C GLN A 65 -8.89 -6.08 7.30
N ALA A 66 -9.73 -5.28 7.94
CA ALA A 66 -11.12 -5.08 7.52
C ALA A 66 -11.20 -4.49 6.10
N MET A 67 -10.32 -3.54 5.76
CA MET A 67 -10.26 -2.94 4.43
C MET A 67 -9.81 -3.95 3.38
N GLY A 68 -8.89 -4.85 3.71
CA GLY A 68 -8.50 -5.92 2.79
C GLY A 68 -9.56 -7.02 2.63
N ASP A 69 -10.34 -7.28 3.68
CA ASP A 69 -11.46 -8.22 3.68
C ASP A 69 -12.73 -7.66 3.00
N ASP A 70 -12.69 -6.44 2.42
CA ASP A 70 -13.84 -5.71 1.87
C ASP A 70 -14.99 -5.50 2.88
N ASP A 71 -14.70 -5.54 4.17
CA ASP A 71 -15.70 -5.40 5.22
C ASP A 71 -15.89 -3.91 5.58
N GLU A 72 -16.81 -3.24 4.87
CA GLU A 72 -17.08 -1.81 5.08
C GLU A 72 -17.45 -1.50 6.53
N GLN A 73 -18.39 -2.26 7.11
CA GLN A 73 -18.84 -2.01 8.48
C GLN A 73 -17.69 -2.11 9.49
N LYS A 74 -16.86 -3.15 9.42
CA LYS A 74 -15.69 -3.28 10.29
C LYS A 74 -14.61 -2.25 9.98
N SER A 75 -14.48 -1.82 8.72
CA SER A 75 -13.52 -0.79 8.33
C SER A 75 -13.89 0.56 8.98
N LEU A 76 -15.15 0.98 8.86
CA LEU A 76 -15.63 2.21 9.47
C LEU A 76 -15.51 2.17 11.01
N ALA A 77 -15.93 1.06 11.63
CA ALA A 77 -15.79 0.87 13.07
C ALA A 77 -14.32 0.90 13.53
N SER A 78 -13.42 0.20 12.83
CA SER A 78 -12.00 0.16 13.17
C SER A 78 -11.31 1.51 12.93
N PHE A 79 -11.76 2.30 11.95
CA PHE A 79 -11.27 3.66 11.75
C PHE A 79 -11.68 4.59 12.90
N SER A 80 -12.92 4.47 13.38
CA SER A 80 -13.38 5.19 14.58
C SER A 80 -12.57 4.80 15.82
N ASP A 81 -12.39 3.49 16.07
CA ASP A 81 -11.56 2.98 17.16
C ASP A 81 -10.11 3.48 17.08
N LEU A 82 -9.54 3.53 15.87
CA LEU A 82 -8.20 4.06 15.64
C LEU A 82 -8.12 5.54 15.95
N SER A 83 -9.09 6.33 15.48
CA SER A 83 -9.16 7.78 15.72
C SER A 83 -9.22 8.08 17.22
N THR A 84 -10.07 7.37 17.97
CA THR A 84 -10.11 7.47 19.43
C THR A 84 -8.80 7.03 20.09
N SER A 85 -8.16 5.97 19.59
CA SER A 85 -6.87 5.51 20.13
C SER A 85 -5.75 6.56 19.91
N ILE A 86 -5.80 7.29 18.80
CA ILE A 86 -4.85 8.37 18.48
C ILE A 86 -5.00 9.55 19.46
N GLU A 87 -6.22 9.88 19.86
CA GLU A 87 -6.48 10.90 20.88
C GLU A 87 -5.92 10.53 22.27
N GLN A 88 -5.65 9.25 22.52
CA GLN A 88 -5.08 8.78 23.78
C GLN A 88 -3.56 8.64 23.74
N LEU A 89 -2.92 8.93 22.61
CA LEU A 89 -1.47 8.79 22.48
C LEU A 89 -0.73 9.69 23.46
N GLN A 90 0.39 9.15 23.97
CA GLN A 90 1.33 9.81 24.87
C GLN A 90 2.70 9.95 24.19
N ILE A 91 2.70 10.45 22.95
CA ILE A 91 3.91 10.68 22.13
C ILE A 91 3.95 12.12 21.60
N PRO A 92 5.14 12.68 21.30
CA PRO A 92 5.27 14.03 20.76
C PRO A 92 4.56 14.26 19.42
N GLU A 93 4.44 13.24 18.58
CA GLU A 93 3.88 13.34 17.23
C GLU A 93 2.35 13.35 17.17
N LYS A 94 1.69 13.19 18.32
CA LYS A 94 0.23 13.04 18.44
C LYS A 94 -0.53 14.13 17.69
N ASP A 95 -0.22 15.40 17.92
CA ASP A 95 -1.01 16.52 17.39
C ASP A 95 -0.95 16.57 15.85
N ASN A 96 0.22 16.26 15.28
CA ASN A 96 0.37 16.12 13.83
C ASN A 96 -0.47 14.95 13.30
N LEU A 97 -0.47 13.82 14.00
CA LEU A 97 -1.26 12.65 13.61
C LEU A 97 -2.76 12.95 13.67
N ILE A 98 -3.24 13.61 14.73
CA ILE A 98 -4.64 14.06 14.85
C ILE A 98 -5.00 14.99 13.69
N SER A 99 -4.11 15.94 13.35
CA SER A 99 -4.34 16.86 12.23
C SER A 99 -4.46 16.15 10.87
N GLU A 100 -3.69 15.08 10.62
CA GLU A 100 -3.85 14.30 9.39
C GLU A 100 -5.13 13.45 9.41
N PHE A 101 -5.47 12.85 10.56
CA PHE A 101 -6.66 12.02 10.70
C PHE A 101 -7.97 12.80 10.59
N SER A 102 -7.98 14.07 11.02
CA SER A 102 -9.18 14.93 10.90
C SER A 102 -9.52 15.34 9.47
N LYS A 103 -8.60 15.14 8.51
CA LYS A 103 -8.82 15.40 7.08
C LYS A 103 -9.45 14.21 6.35
N ILE A 104 -9.57 13.06 7.00
CA ILE A 104 -9.99 11.81 6.36
C ILE A 104 -11.51 11.75 6.27
N ASN A 105 -12.01 11.49 5.06
CA ASN A 105 -13.40 11.12 4.87
C ASN A 105 -13.57 9.62 5.19
N SER A 106 -14.46 9.31 6.13
CA SER A 106 -14.77 7.95 6.59
C SER A 106 -16.24 7.58 6.42
N ASP A 107 -16.92 8.15 5.41
CA ASP A 107 -18.33 7.87 5.14
C ASP A 107 -18.55 6.51 4.44
N SER A 108 -17.51 5.96 3.79
CA SER A 108 -17.57 4.69 3.08
C SER A 108 -16.19 4.01 3.03
N LEU A 109 -16.17 2.72 2.68
CA LEU A 109 -14.91 2.00 2.43
C LEU A 109 -14.11 2.63 1.29
N THR A 110 -14.78 3.08 0.23
CA THR A 110 -14.15 3.77 -0.89
C THR A 110 -13.45 5.05 -0.43
N SER A 111 -14.12 5.89 0.36
CA SER A 111 -13.53 7.12 0.89
C SER A 111 -12.33 6.86 1.81
N LEU A 112 -12.40 5.78 2.61
CA LEU A 112 -11.25 5.33 3.42
C LEU A 112 -10.08 4.91 2.54
N ARG A 113 -10.31 4.15 1.46
CA ARG A 113 -9.27 3.72 0.51
C ARG A 113 -8.62 4.89 -0.20
N ASP A 114 -9.42 5.83 -0.69
CA ASP A 114 -8.96 7.04 -1.37
C ASP A 114 -8.02 7.86 -0.47
N SER A 115 -8.33 7.89 0.83
CA SER A 115 -7.57 8.64 1.83
C SER A 115 -6.48 7.81 2.53
N PHE A 116 -6.39 6.50 2.26
CA PHE A 116 -5.59 5.56 3.05
C PHE A 116 -4.10 5.89 3.00
N SER A 117 -3.58 6.28 1.84
CA SER A 117 -2.16 6.65 1.67
C SER A 117 -1.73 7.81 2.57
N LEU A 118 -2.62 8.78 2.84
CA LEU A 118 -2.34 9.93 3.69
C LEU A 118 -2.13 9.51 5.14
N PHE A 119 -3.13 8.85 5.73
CA PHE A 119 -3.07 8.51 7.15
C PHE A 119 -2.15 7.31 7.44
N SER A 120 -2.03 6.35 6.52
CA SER A 120 -1.09 5.23 6.67
C SER A 120 0.36 5.71 6.71
N SER A 121 0.75 6.65 5.85
CA SER A 121 2.09 7.22 5.84
C SER A 121 2.40 7.97 7.15
N ALA A 122 1.44 8.77 7.63
CA ALA A 122 1.58 9.47 8.91
C ALA A 122 1.73 8.49 10.08
N PHE A 123 0.93 7.42 10.11
CA PHE A 123 0.98 6.41 11.16
C PHE A 123 2.27 5.57 11.12
N ILE A 124 2.73 5.18 9.93
CA ILE A 124 4.01 4.46 9.74
C ILE A 124 5.17 5.29 10.29
N LYS A 125 5.20 6.60 10.01
CA LYS A 125 6.24 7.50 10.53
C LYS A 125 6.30 7.48 12.05
N VAL A 126 5.15 7.56 12.71
CA VAL A 126 5.05 7.49 14.18
C VAL A 126 5.59 6.16 14.72
N VAL A 127 5.20 5.04 14.11
CA VAL A 127 5.69 3.71 14.50
C VAL A 127 7.20 3.56 14.30
N GLN A 128 7.75 4.12 13.22
CA GLN A 128 9.19 4.11 12.96
C GLN A 128 9.99 4.99 13.93
N LEU A 129 9.44 6.14 14.32
CA LEU A 129 10.04 7.00 15.35
C LEU A 129 10.04 6.29 16.71
N GLN A 130 8.94 5.62 17.08
CA GLN A 130 8.91 4.84 18.31
C GLN A 130 9.91 3.67 18.28
N LYS A 131 10.03 2.96 17.16
CA LYS A 131 11.05 1.91 16.98
C LYS A 131 12.45 2.45 17.27
N ALA A 132 12.78 3.65 16.77
CA ALA A 132 14.08 4.27 17.02
C ALA A 132 14.28 4.62 18.50
N ASN A 133 13.25 5.12 19.17
CA ASN A 133 13.27 5.41 20.60
C ASN A 133 13.46 4.14 21.44
N ASP A 134 12.72 3.08 21.13
CA ASP A 134 12.83 1.77 21.79
C ASP A 134 14.28 1.24 21.69
N LEU A 135 14.90 1.31 20.52
CA LEU A 135 16.31 0.89 20.31
C LEU A 135 17.33 1.73 21.10
N GLN A 136 17.10 3.05 21.27
CA GLN A 136 17.99 3.89 22.06
C GLN A 136 17.94 3.53 23.55
N THR A 137 16.77 3.18 24.07
CA THR A 137 16.65 2.73 25.47
C THR A 137 17.35 1.40 25.73
N GLU A 138 17.44 0.52 24.73
CA GLU A 138 18.18 -0.75 24.82
C GLU A 138 19.70 -0.57 24.93
N THR A 139 20.25 0.47 24.30
CA THR A 139 21.71 0.71 24.27
C THR A 139 22.24 1.48 25.48
N THR A 140 21.36 2.15 26.24
CA THR A 140 21.73 3.07 27.32
C THR A 140 21.41 2.55 28.72
N SER A 141 20.56 1.52 28.85
CA SER A 141 20.16 0.97 30.15
C SER A 141 20.98 -0.29 30.53
N LYS A 142 21.59 -0.27 31.73
CA LYS A 142 22.15 -1.47 32.41
C LYS A 142 21.06 -2.35 33.03
N GLU A 143 19.80 -1.94 32.92
CA GLU A 143 18.65 -2.61 33.52
C GLU A 143 18.06 -3.67 32.58
N PRO A 144 17.47 -4.75 33.14
CA PRO A 144 16.96 -5.85 32.35
C PRO A 144 15.81 -5.40 31.43
N LYS A 145 15.90 -5.87 30.19
CA LYS A 145 14.97 -5.70 29.08
C LYS A 145 13.50 -5.59 29.54
N PRO A 146 12.74 -4.52 29.23
CA PRO A 146 11.29 -4.63 29.27
C PRO A 146 10.91 -5.84 28.40
N SER A 147 10.12 -6.75 28.95
CA SER A 147 9.88 -8.05 28.30
C SER A 147 9.46 -7.83 26.84
N THR A 148 10.23 -8.37 25.89
CA THR A 148 9.88 -8.39 24.45
C THR A 148 8.52 -9.06 24.16
N LYS A 149 7.93 -9.67 25.20
CA LYS A 149 6.66 -10.39 25.22
C LYS A 149 5.44 -9.58 24.75
N GLN A 150 5.52 -8.24 24.66
CA GLN A 150 4.42 -7.39 24.15
C GLN A 150 4.69 -6.70 22.80
N LEU A 151 5.90 -6.80 22.26
CA LEU A 151 6.21 -6.17 20.97
C LEU A 151 5.70 -7.03 19.81
N LYS A 152 5.00 -6.42 18.87
CA LYS A 152 4.50 -7.10 17.67
C LYS A 152 5.59 -7.08 16.61
N LYS A 153 5.81 -8.24 15.98
CA LYS A 153 6.58 -8.33 14.74
C LYS A 153 5.71 -7.78 13.60
N ILE A 154 6.10 -6.63 13.07
CA ILE A 154 5.38 -5.91 12.01
C ILE A 154 6.34 -5.62 10.85
N SER A 155 5.83 -5.52 9.63
CA SER A 155 6.59 -5.12 8.45
C SER A 155 5.82 -4.06 7.67
N VAL A 156 6.56 -3.22 6.93
CA VAL A 156 5.97 -2.29 5.97
C VAL A 156 5.75 -3.05 4.66
N ALA A 157 4.51 -3.06 4.20
CA ALA A 157 4.13 -3.54 2.89
C ALA A 157 3.83 -2.36 1.96
N PHE A 158 3.99 -2.58 0.65
CA PHE A 158 3.84 -1.57 -0.39
C PHE A 158 3.05 -2.12 -1.58
N CYS A 159 2.14 -1.30 -2.11
CA CYS A 159 1.38 -1.61 -3.32
C CYS A 159 1.96 -0.80 -4.50
N PRO A 160 2.49 -1.43 -5.55
CA PRO A 160 3.02 -0.71 -6.71
C PRO A 160 1.94 -0.07 -7.59
N MET A 161 0.68 -0.51 -7.46
CA MET A 161 -0.45 -0.04 -8.29
C MET A 161 -1.19 1.15 -7.65
N ALA A 162 -1.27 1.18 -6.32
CA ALA A 162 -1.68 2.34 -5.54
C ALA A 162 -0.49 2.70 -4.66
N PRO A 163 0.43 3.60 -5.11
CA PRO A 163 1.79 3.77 -4.57
C PRO A 163 1.77 4.24 -3.11
N GLY A 164 1.56 3.27 -2.22
CA GLY A 164 1.18 3.51 -0.85
C GLY A 164 1.57 2.32 0.02
N ARG A 165 1.72 2.59 1.31
CA ARG A 165 2.34 1.70 2.28
C ARG A 165 1.40 1.41 3.43
N TRP A 166 1.56 0.25 4.07
CA TRP A 166 0.86 -0.08 5.30
C TRP A 166 1.69 -0.97 6.20
N LEU A 167 1.26 -1.09 7.46
CA LEU A 167 1.83 -2.05 8.40
C LEU A 167 0.97 -3.30 8.45
N GLN A 168 1.60 -4.47 8.52
CA GLN A 168 0.94 -5.73 8.82
C GLN A 168 1.83 -6.68 9.63
N THR A 169 1.21 -7.67 10.28
CA THR A 169 1.90 -8.69 11.09
C THR A 169 2.02 -10.04 10.38
N SER A 170 1.26 -10.26 9.30
CA SER A 170 1.33 -11.47 8.48
C SER A 170 2.46 -11.40 7.46
N ASN A 171 3.00 -12.56 7.07
CA ASN A 171 3.94 -12.68 5.95
C ASN A 171 3.23 -12.89 4.59
N ILE A 172 1.91 -12.90 4.57
CA ILE A 172 1.08 -12.90 3.36
C ILE A 172 0.53 -11.48 3.21
N ILE A 173 0.77 -10.85 2.05
CA ILE A 173 0.23 -9.53 1.73
C ILE A 173 -1.29 -9.54 1.86
N HIS A 174 -1.80 -8.54 2.56
CA HIS A 174 -3.22 -8.32 2.77
C HIS A 174 -3.49 -6.86 2.41
N ASN A 175 -3.81 -6.60 1.15
CA ASN A 175 -3.81 -5.28 0.53
C ASN A 175 -5.10 -4.48 0.86
N PRO A 176 -5.01 -3.40 1.65
CA PRO A 176 -6.19 -2.60 2.03
C PRO A 176 -6.71 -1.69 0.91
N TYR A 177 -5.89 -1.39 -0.12
CA TYR A 177 -6.26 -0.48 -1.20
C TYR A 177 -7.29 -1.08 -2.16
N PHE A 178 -7.18 -2.39 -2.42
CA PHE A 178 -7.97 -3.07 -3.46
C PHE A 178 -8.78 -4.25 -2.93
N GLY A 179 -8.66 -4.60 -1.65
CA GLY A 179 -9.44 -5.69 -1.06
C GLY A 179 -9.25 -7.01 -1.76
N SER A 180 -10.33 -7.77 -1.92
CA SER A 180 -10.35 -9.08 -2.57
C SER A 180 -9.89 -9.06 -4.03
N GLU A 181 -10.00 -7.94 -4.74
CA GLU A 181 -9.59 -7.85 -6.15
C GLU A 181 -8.08 -8.05 -6.34
N MET A 182 -7.28 -7.58 -5.37
CA MET A 182 -5.83 -7.67 -5.40
C MET A 182 -5.22 -7.96 -4.02
N LEU A 183 -5.87 -8.84 -3.25
CA LEU A 183 -5.60 -9.04 -1.83
C LEU A 183 -4.13 -9.34 -1.53
N THR A 184 -3.48 -10.11 -2.40
CA THR A 184 -2.06 -10.51 -2.24
C THR A 184 -1.10 -9.69 -3.12
N CYS A 185 -1.56 -8.60 -3.74
CA CYS A 185 -0.73 -7.72 -4.56
C CYS A 185 0.05 -6.75 -3.69
N GLY A 186 1.38 -6.83 -3.75
CA GLY A 186 2.28 -5.98 -3.00
C GLY A 186 3.60 -6.68 -2.68
N VAL A 187 4.51 -5.94 -2.05
CA VAL A 187 5.82 -6.41 -1.58
C VAL A 187 6.08 -5.92 -0.17
N PHE A 188 7.00 -6.56 0.55
CA PHE A 188 7.53 -6.02 1.80
C PHE A 188 8.74 -5.13 1.52
N GLU A 189 8.85 -4.01 2.25
CA GLU A 189 9.94 -3.04 2.15
C GLU A 189 10.69 -2.88 3.48
N GLN A 190 11.93 -2.39 3.41
CA GLN A 190 12.82 -2.09 4.54
C GLN A 190 12.48 -0.75 5.22
#